data_AF-A0A935R1V8-F1
#
_entry.id   AF-A0A935R1V8-F1
#
_cell.length_a   1.000
_cell.length_b   1.000
_cell.length_c   1.000
_cell.angle_alpha   90.00
_cell.angle_beta   90.00
_cell.angle_gamma   90.00
#
_symmetry.space_group_name_H-M   'P 1'
#
loop_
_entity.id
_entity.type
_entity.pdbx_description
1 polymer ?
#
loop_
_entity_poly.entity_id
_entity_poly.type
_entity_poly.pdbx_seq_one_letter_code
_entity_poly.pdbx_strand_id
1 'polypeptide(L)'
;MTRLGLFLSLIAFAPAAFAAEEAATAPVEEDELDFLKQGEEAALKKAAEQKAVSSDSFSIYDGADEEFADFTVAPKPKAAPKAQDVAPLSAVAPAQVVFANADSIVVELPVLVARTPADVDGDFWLVGEVFVDGQKVAETRQFVSASGLAQLGPTTAFLKLQAPVTAPVGQVEMKVSQTTAAGTKPLFTQMVKYRL
;
A
#
# COMPACT_ATOMS: atom_id res chain seq x y z
N MET A 1 -10.50 19.07 58.20
CA MET A 1 -10.90 17.65 58.23
C MET A 1 -11.59 17.40 56.89
N THR A 2 -11.15 16.59 55.92
CA THR A 2 -10.45 15.29 55.97
C THR A 2 -9.89 14.93 54.58
N ARG A 3 -8.58 14.63 54.56
CA ARG A 3 -7.78 13.71 53.72
C ARG A 3 -7.90 13.69 52.18
N LEU A 4 -6.89 14.33 51.58
CA LEU A 4 -6.23 14.04 50.31
C LEU A 4 -5.62 12.62 50.34
N GLY A 5 -5.97 11.76 49.38
CA GLY A 5 -5.41 10.41 49.23
C GLY A 5 -4.73 10.27 47.88
N LEU A 6 -3.42 10.52 47.84
CA LEU A 6 -2.56 10.36 46.67
C LEU A 6 -2.02 8.92 46.68
N PHE A 7 -2.52 8.04 45.81
CA PHE A 7 -1.94 6.72 45.58
C PHE A 7 -0.96 6.80 44.40
N LEU A 8 0.32 6.90 44.73
CA LEU A 8 1.43 6.80 43.79
C LEU A 8 1.78 5.30 43.65
N SER A 9 1.34 4.66 42.56
CA SER A 9 1.73 3.28 42.24
C SER A 9 2.97 3.30 41.34
N LEU A 10 4.11 2.94 41.92
CA LEU A 10 5.40 2.85 41.25
C LEU A 10 5.53 1.43 40.67
N ILE A 11 5.35 1.27 39.35
CA ILE A 11 5.61 0.00 38.66
C ILE A 11 7.08 -0.01 38.25
N ALA A 12 7.89 -0.81 38.94
CA ALA A 12 9.27 -1.09 38.56
C ALA A 12 9.29 -2.11 37.42
N PHE A 13 9.76 -1.71 36.24
CA PHE A 13 10.07 -2.61 35.13
C PHE A 13 11.51 -3.13 35.30
N ALA A 14 11.67 -4.43 35.50
CA ALA A 14 12.98 -5.07 35.48
C ALA A 14 13.42 -5.33 34.02
N PRO A 15 14.69 -5.09 33.64
CA PRO A 15 15.21 -5.46 32.34
C PRO A 15 15.49 -6.98 32.27
N ALA A 16 14.84 -7.67 31.34
CA ALA A 16 15.20 -9.03 30.98
C ALA A 16 16.52 -9.00 30.18
N ALA A 17 17.56 -9.61 30.74
CA ALA A 17 18.82 -9.85 30.04
C ALA A 17 18.59 -10.93 28.97
N PHE A 18 18.65 -10.53 27.69
CA PHE A 18 18.76 -11.47 26.58
C PHE A 18 20.22 -11.89 26.45
N ALA A 19 20.49 -13.15 26.76
CA ALA A 19 21.76 -13.80 26.49
C ALA A 19 21.95 -13.94 24.97
N ALA A 20 23.06 -13.41 24.47
CA ALA A 20 23.53 -13.66 23.12
C ALA A 20 24.12 -15.07 23.06
N GLU A 21 23.50 -15.96 22.30
CA GLU A 21 24.05 -17.27 21.94
C GLU A 21 24.71 -17.14 20.56
N GLU A 22 26.03 -17.10 20.57
CA GLU A 22 26.89 -16.97 19.41
C GLU A 22 27.10 -18.36 18.78
N ALA A 23 26.30 -18.69 17.76
CA ALA A 23 26.47 -19.91 16.98
C ALA A 23 27.44 -19.64 15.81
N ALA A 24 28.71 -19.97 16.02
CA ALA A 24 29.72 -20.02 14.98
C ALA A 24 29.36 -21.08 13.93
N THR A 25 28.98 -20.65 12.74
CA THR A 25 28.80 -21.51 11.56
C THR A 25 30.05 -21.43 10.71
N ALA A 26 30.63 -22.60 10.41
CA ALA A 26 31.84 -22.74 9.60
C ALA A 26 31.60 -22.30 8.13
N PRO A 27 32.63 -21.77 7.44
CA PRO A 27 32.53 -21.44 6.04
C PRO A 27 32.48 -22.73 5.20
N VAL A 28 31.38 -22.93 4.49
CA VAL A 28 31.28 -23.88 3.37
C VAL A 28 31.67 -23.09 2.13
N GLU A 29 32.97 -23.05 1.83
CA GLU A 29 33.45 -22.77 0.49
C GLU A 29 33.52 -24.11 -0.24
N GLU A 30 32.70 -24.28 -1.28
CA GLU A 30 33.02 -24.98 -2.53
C GLU A 30 31.76 -25.03 -3.41
N ASP A 31 31.95 -24.74 -4.71
CA ASP A 31 31.03 -24.98 -5.84
C ASP A 31 29.93 -23.96 -6.21
N GLU A 32 30.23 -22.66 -6.26
CA GLU A 32 29.36 -21.67 -6.94
C GLU A 32 29.67 -21.42 -8.44
N LEU A 33 30.67 -22.09 -9.02
CA LEU A 33 31.11 -21.80 -10.40
C LEU A 33 30.53 -22.72 -11.49
N ASP A 34 29.84 -23.81 -11.13
CA ASP A 34 29.23 -24.71 -12.13
C ASP A 34 27.78 -24.32 -12.49
N PHE A 35 27.10 -23.54 -11.66
CA PHE A 35 25.72 -23.10 -11.94
C PHE A 35 25.62 -22.11 -13.12
N LEU A 36 26.59 -21.20 -13.23
CA LEU A 36 26.56 -20.14 -14.26
C LEU A 36 26.73 -20.70 -15.69
N LYS A 37 27.48 -21.79 -15.88
CA LYS A 37 27.67 -22.40 -17.21
C LYS A 37 26.46 -23.19 -17.69
N GLN A 38 25.70 -23.82 -16.79
CA GLN A 38 24.49 -24.57 -17.17
C GLN A 38 23.31 -23.67 -17.57
N GLY A 39 23.24 -22.44 -17.02
CA GLY A 39 22.19 -21.48 -17.38
C GLY A 39 22.32 -20.92 -18.80
N GLU A 40 23.54 -20.74 -19.30
CA GLU A 40 23.80 -20.10 -20.59
C GLU A 40 23.47 -21.02 -21.78
N GLU A 41 23.74 -22.33 -21.68
CA GLU A 41 23.36 -23.31 -22.70
C GLU A 41 21.84 -23.56 -22.74
N ALA A 42 21.15 -23.50 -21.60
CA ALA A 42 19.69 -23.64 -21.54
C ALA A 42 18.95 -22.42 -22.11
N ALA A 43 19.51 -21.21 -21.95
CA ALA A 43 18.94 -19.98 -22.49
C ALA A 43 19.04 -19.92 -24.03
N LEU A 44 20.15 -20.38 -24.61
CA LEU A 44 20.35 -20.44 -26.06
C LEU A 44 19.41 -21.45 -26.75
N LYS A 45 19.10 -22.57 -26.09
CA LYS A 45 18.17 -23.58 -26.64
C LYS A 45 16.69 -23.13 -26.59
N LYS A 46 16.28 -22.42 -25.53
CA LYS A 46 14.92 -21.85 -25.43
C LYS A 46 14.68 -20.68 -26.41
N ALA A 47 15.71 -19.89 -26.71
CA ALA A 47 15.61 -18.80 -27.69
C ALA A 47 15.40 -19.30 -29.14
N ALA A 48 15.83 -20.53 -29.44
CA ALA A 48 15.64 -21.15 -30.75
C ALA A 48 14.22 -21.73 -30.96
N GLU A 49 13.59 -22.26 -29.90
CA GLU A 49 12.22 -22.84 -29.99
C GLU A 49 11.10 -21.78 -29.96
N GLN A 50 11.29 -20.61 -29.34
CA GLN A 50 10.26 -19.56 -29.32
C GLN A 50 10.09 -18.81 -30.65
N LYS A 51 10.95 -19.04 -31.65
CA LYS A 51 10.84 -18.40 -32.96
C LYS A 51 9.87 -19.11 -33.93
N ALA A 52 9.20 -20.18 -33.49
CA ALA A 52 8.32 -21.01 -34.32
C ALA A 52 6.84 -21.00 -33.94
N VAL A 53 6.41 -20.14 -33.01
CA VAL A 53 4.97 -19.89 -32.77
C VAL A 53 4.58 -18.64 -33.56
N SER A 54 4.29 -18.83 -34.85
CA SER A 54 3.71 -17.77 -35.67
C SER A 54 2.35 -17.39 -35.10
N SER A 55 2.13 -16.09 -34.97
CA SER A 55 0.93 -15.40 -34.49
C SER A 55 -0.31 -15.56 -35.39
N ASP A 56 -0.36 -16.58 -36.24
CA ASP A 56 -1.47 -16.83 -37.15
C ASP A 56 -2.25 -18.06 -36.70
N SER A 57 -3.53 -17.81 -36.36
CA SER A 57 -4.60 -18.78 -36.08
C SER A 57 -4.98 -18.99 -34.61
N PHE A 58 -5.49 -17.92 -33.99
CA PHE A 58 -6.47 -18.04 -32.92
C PHE A 58 -7.69 -17.15 -33.22
N SER A 59 -8.40 -17.45 -34.31
CA SER A 59 -9.74 -16.90 -34.57
C SER A 59 -10.78 -17.82 -33.95
N ILE A 60 -10.99 -17.72 -32.64
CA ILE A 60 -11.96 -18.55 -31.89
C ILE A 60 -13.37 -17.96 -31.83
N TYR A 61 -13.66 -16.83 -32.48
CA TYR A 61 -15.02 -16.27 -32.48
C TYR A 61 -15.41 -15.71 -33.84
N ASP A 62 -16.06 -16.55 -34.64
CA ASP A 62 -16.82 -16.14 -35.84
C ASP A 62 -18.28 -16.65 -35.71
N GLY A 63 -18.81 -16.51 -34.49
CA GLY A 63 -20.21 -16.73 -34.14
C GLY A 63 -20.76 -15.43 -33.56
N ALA A 64 -21.15 -14.52 -34.46
CA ALA A 64 -21.82 -13.29 -34.13
C ALA A 64 -23.25 -13.59 -33.70
N ASP A 65 -23.43 -13.85 -32.41
CA ASP A 65 -24.75 -13.81 -31.78
C ASP A 65 -25.00 -12.34 -31.37
N GLU A 66 -25.96 -11.69 -32.05
CA GLU A 66 -26.31 -10.26 -31.94
C GLU A 66 -26.92 -9.84 -30.56
N GLU A 67 -26.63 -10.54 -29.47
CA GLU A 67 -27.25 -10.34 -28.15
C GLU A 67 -26.45 -9.39 -27.21
N PHE A 68 -25.42 -8.71 -27.71
CA PHE A 68 -24.57 -7.79 -26.93
C PHE A 68 -24.77 -6.30 -27.26
N ALA A 69 -25.88 -5.93 -27.92
CA ALA A 69 -26.12 -4.57 -28.40
C ALA A 69 -26.36 -3.50 -27.31
N ASP A 70 -26.41 -3.87 -26.03
CA ASP A 70 -26.71 -2.93 -24.93
C ASP A 70 -25.55 -2.72 -23.95
N PHE A 71 -24.30 -2.87 -24.43
CA PHE A 71 -23.14 -2.43 -23.67
C PHE A 71 -23.05 -0.90 -23.70
N THR A 72 -23.73 -0.26 -22.76
CA THR A 72 -23.56 1.18 -22.50
C THR A 72 -22.09 1.45 -22.18
N VAL A 73 -21.40 2.11 -23.12
CA VAL A 73 -20.01 2.54 -22.95
C VAL A 73 -19.99 3.51 -21.78
N ALA A 74 -19.51 3.04 -20.62
CA ALA A 74 -19.37 3.86 -19.44
C ALA A 74 -18.58 5.14 -19.81
N PRO A 75 -18.98 6.32 -19.29
CA PRO A 75 -18.31 7.57 -19.61
C PRO A 75 -16.81 7.44 -19.32
N LYS A 76 -16.00 7.77 -20.32
CA LYS A 76 -14.54 7.65 -20.26
C LYS A 76 -14.05 8.36 -19.00
N PRO A 77 -13.39 7.68 -18.06
CA PRO A 77 -12.94 8.32 -16.82
C PRO A 77 -12.05 9.51 -17.19
N LYS A 78 -12.30 10.66 -16.54
CA LYS A 78 -11.42 11.84 -16.69
C LYS A 78 -9.99 11.40 -16.43
N ALA A 79 -9.08 11.77 -17.33
CA ALA A 79 -7.67 11.44 -17.17
C ALA A 79 -7.18 11.91 -15.80
N ALA A 80 -6.65 10.97 -15.01
CA ALA A 80 -6.03 11.30 -13.73
C ALA A 80 -4.85 12.26 -13.97
N PRO A 81 -4.57 13.20 -13.05
CA PRO A 81 -3.40 14.05 -13.15
C PRO A 81 -2.14 13.18 -13.27
N LYS A 82 -1.17 13.62 -14.09
CA LYS A 82 0.11 12.91 -14.19
C LYS A 82 0.80 12.99 -12.83
N ALA A 83 1.36 11.89 -12.36
CA ALA A 83 2.03 11.83 -11.05
C ALA A 83 3.18 12.85 -10.90
N GLN A 84 3.73 13.35 -12.01
CA GLN A 84 4.77 14.39 -12.02
C GLN A 84 4.27 15.75 -11.51
N ASP A 85 2.98 16.04 -11.71
CA ASP A 85 2.33 17.32 -11.37
C ASP A 85 1.81 17.34 -9.93
N VAL A 86 1.88 16.21 -9.23
CA VAL A 86 1.36 16.02 -7.87
C VAL A 86 2.50 16.13 -6.86
N ALA A 87 2.29 16.85 -5.77
CA ALA A 87 3.30 16.99 -4.71
C ALA A 87 3.55 15.64 -4.01
N PRO A 88 4.78 15.33 -3.60
CA PRO A 88 5.04 14.19 -2.72
C PRO A 88 4.20 14.25 -1.45
N LEU A 89 3.89 13.08 -0.89
CA LEU A 89 3.04 12.89 0.29
C LEU A 89 1.63 13.51 0.17
N SER A 90 1.08 13.51 -1.03
CA SER A 90 -0.29 13.99 -1.29
C SER A 90 -1.15 12.92 -1.98
N ALA A 91 -2.47 13.11 -1.96
CA ALA A 91 -3.40 12.21 -2.63
C ALA A 91 -3.29 12.33 -4.16
N VAL A 92 -3.15 11.20 -4.85
CA VAL A 92 -3.13 11.16 -6.33
C VAL A 92 -4.53 11.14 -6.91
N ALA A 93 -5.47 10.56 -6.18
CA ALA A 93 -6.87 10.49 -6.54
C ALA A 93 -7.75 10.67 -5.28
N PRO A 94 -9.05 10.99 -5.47
CA PRO A 94 -10.00 10.94 -4.36
C PRO A 94 -10.04 9.53 -3.74
N ALA A 95 -10.17 9.45 -2.42
CA ALA A 95 -10.42 8.21 -1.73
C ALA A 95 -11.75 7.57 -2.21
N GLN A 96 -11.75 6.25 -2.30
CA GLN A 96 -12.83 5.47 -2.90
C GLN A 96 -13.27 4.34 -1.97
N VAL A 97 -14.58 4.04 -1.96
CA VAL A 97 -15.11 2.85 -1.28
C VAL A 97 -14.90 1.66 -2.19
N VAL A 98 -13.98 0.77 -1.83
CA VAL A 98 -13.65 -0.45 -2.63
C VAL A 98 -14.48 -1.65 -2.21
N PHE A 99 -15.04 -1.62 -1.01
CA PHE A 99 -15.91 -2.66 -0.49
C PHE A 99 -16.92 -2.04 0.48
N ALA A 100 -18.15 -2.52 0.45
CA ALA A 100 -19.22 -2.10 1.35
C ALA A 100 -20.09 -3.29 1.72
N ASN A 101 -20.36 -3.47 3.01
CA ASN A 101 -21.35 -4.41 3.54
C ASN A 101 -22.18 -3.73 4.64
N ALA A 102 -23.14 -4.46 5.22
CA ALA A 102 -24.05 -3.92 6.22
C ALA A 102 -23.34 -3.35 7.47
N ASP A 103 -22.18 -3.88 7.82
CA ASP A 103 -21.49 -3.57 9.09
C ASP A 103 -20.25 -2.67 8.89
N SER A 104 -19.69 -2.62 7.68
CA SER A 104 -18.41 -1.97 7.40
C SER A 104 -18.22 -1.59 5.94
N ILE A 105 -17.40 -0.56 5.74
CA ILE A 105 -16.85 -0.19 4.44
C ILE A 105 -15.34 -0.29 4.47
N VAL A 106 -14.72 -0.57 3.32
CA VAL A 106 -13.29 -0.43 3.11
C VAL A 106 -13.07 0.73 2.17
N VAL A 107 -12.34 1.73 2.65
CA VAL A 107 -11.93 2.90 1.90
C VAL A 107 -10.48 2.77 1.51
N GLU A 108 -10.20 2.98 0.23
CA GLU A 108 -8.86 2.99 -0.34
C GLU A 108 -8.48 4.41 -0.73
N LEU A 109 -7.28 4.83 -0.34
CA LEU A 109 -6.73 6.14 -0.65
C LEU A 109 -5.32 5.98 -1.25
N PRO A 110 -5.13 6.29 -2.55
CA PRO A 110 -3.81 6.32 -3.16
C PRO A 110 -3.06 7.59 -2.78
N VAL A 111 -1.90 7.42 -2.15
CA VAL A 111 -1.00 8.49 -1.72
C VAL A 111 0.29 8.43 -2.52
N LEU A 112 0.66 9.52 -3.18
CA LEU A 112 1.97 9.66 -3.79
C LEU A 112 2.99 9.77 -2.67
N VAL A 113 3.86 8.78 -2.53
CA VAL A 113 4.93 8.80 -1.53
C VAL A 113 6.06 9.69 -2.03
N ALA A 114 6.55 9.40 -3.23
CA ALA A 114 7.70 10.07 -3.83
C ALA A 114 7.58 10.02 -5.36
N ARG A 115 8.09 11.01 -6.08
CA ARG A 115 8.28 10.94 -7.54
C ARG A 115 9.66 10.40 -7.88
N THR A 116 10.63 10.72 -7.04
CA THR A 116 12.00 10.23 -7.06
C THR A 116 12.48 9.96 -5.63
N PRO A 117 13.50 9.13 -5.40
CA PRO A 117 14.02 8.88 -4.05
C PRO A 117 14.45 10.14 -3.29
N ALA A 118 14.83 11.22 -4.01
CA ALA A 118 15.23 12.49 -3.41
C ALA A 118 14.08 13.29 -2.77
N ASP A 119 12.81 12.94 -3.01
CA ASP A 119 11.66 13.62 -2.41
C ASP A 119 11.46 13.23 -0.92
N VAL A 120 12.15 12.19 -0.43
CA VAL A 120 11.97 11.62 0.91
C VAL A 120 13.29 11.64 1.66
N ASP A 121 13.25 12.16 2.88
CA ASP A 121 14.41 12.18 3.79
C ASP A 121 14.24 11.10 4.87
N GLY A 122 14.72 9.89 4.55
CA GLY A 122 14.75 8.74 5.46
C GLY A 122 13.45 7.94 5.57
N ASP A 123 13.45 7.02 6.52
CA ASP A 123 12.35 6.08 6.75
C ASP A 123 11.24 6.72 7.60
N PHE A 124 9.99 6.37 7.30
CA PHE A 124 8.85 6.90 8.04
C PHE A 124 7.63 5.97 8.02
N TRP A 125 6.67 6.26 8.90
CA TRP A 125 5.35 5.64 8.88
C TRP A 125 4.34 6.57 8.22
N LEU A 126 3.69 6.09 7.18
CA LEU A 126 2.50 6.72 6.64
C LEU A 126 1.30 6.22 7.44
N VAL A 127 0.63 7.12 8.15
CA VAL A 127 -0.48 6.80 9.04
C VAL A 127 -1.77 7.35 8.45
N GLY A 128 -2.72 6.46 8.18
CA GLY A 128 -4.08 6.83 7.83
C GLY A 128 -5.00 6.60 9.03
N GLU A 129 -5.83 7.57 9.37
CA GLU A 129 -6.85 7.47 10.41
C GLU A 129 -8.22 7.70 9.79
N VAL A 130 -9.23 6.93 10.21
CA VAL A 130 -10.63 7.17 9.83
C VAL A 130 -11.41 7.68 11.03
N PHE A 131 -12.20 8.73 10.78
CA PHE A 131 -13.13 9.31 11.71
C PHE A 131 -14.57 9.19 11.17
N VAL A 132 -15.48 8.82 12.06
CA VAL A 132 -16.94 8.82 11.85
C VAL A 132 -17.53 9.72 12.92
N ASP A 133 -18.31 10.73 12.53
CA ASP A 133 -18.90 11.71 13.44
C ASP A 133 -17.88 12.38 14.40
N GLY A 134 -16.67 12.63 13.88
CA GLY A 134 -15.57 13.23 14.64
C GLY A 134 -14.85 12.30 15.61
N GLN A 135 -15.26 11.02 15.71
CA GLN A 135 -14.59 10.00 16.52
C GLN A 135 -13.70 9.11 15.66
N LYS A 136 -12.47 8.88 16.11
CA LYS A 136 -11.55 7.96 15.44
C LYS A 136 -12.04 6.52 15.62
N VAL A 137 -12.28 5.84 14.50
CA VAL A 137 -12.79 4.45 14.49
C VAL A 137 -11.76 3.45 14.01
N ALA A 138 -10.79 3.88 13.21
CA ALA A 138 -9.76 2.99 12.66
C ALA A 138 -8.45 3.74 12.39
N GLU A 139 -7.36 2.98 12.34
CA GLU A 139 -6.04 3.44 11.95
C GLU A 139 -5.34 2.36 11.13
N THR A 140 -4.60 2.77 10.11
CA THR A 140 -3.65 1.92 9.40
C THR A 140 -2.29 2.60 9.39
N ARG A 141 -1.23 1.80 9.46
CA ARG A 141 0.15 2.27 9.36
C ARG A 141 0.87 1.49 8.28
N GLN A 142 1.51 2.21 7.37
CA GLN A 142 2.35 1.62 6.35
C GLN A 142 3.77 2.14 6.53
N PHE A 143 4.72 1.24 6.74
CA PHE A 143 6.13 1.59 6.78
C PHE A 143 6.62 1.89 5.37
N VAL A 144 7.33 3.00 5.21
CA VAL A 144 7.97 3.41 3.97
C VAL A 144 9.45 3.56 4.26
N SER A 145 10.27 2.70 3.66
CA SER A 145 11.72 2.84 3.72
C SER A 145 12.23 3.62 2.51
N ALA A 146 13.24 4.46 2.72
CA ALA A 146 13.92 5.18 1.64
C ALA A 146 14.54 4.21 0.63
N SER A 147 15.03 3.06 1.09
CA SER A 147 15.57 1.98 0.24
C SER A 147 14.50 1.26 -0.59
N GLY A 148 13.23 1.34 -0.19
CA GLY A 148 12.09 0.70 -0.86
C GLY A 148 11.44 1.57 -1.94
N LEU A 149 11.93 2.80 -2.14
CA LEU A 149 11.39 3.70 -3.16
C LEU A 149 11.82 3.27 -4.56
N ALA A 150 10.90 3.42 -5.52
CA ALA A 150 11.19 3.16 -6.92
C ALA A 150 12.30 4.08 -7.43
N GLN A 151 13.33 3.48 -8.05
CA GLN A 151 14.44 4.23 -8.65
C GLN A 151 14.03 4.91 -9.96
N LEU A 152 13.10 4.29 -10.69
CA LEU A 152 12.59 4.77 -11.97
C LEU A 152 11.07 4.90 -11.87
N GLY A 153 10.59 6.12 -11.59
CA GLY A 153 9.18 6.46 -11.55
C GLY A 153 8.61 6.69 -10.14
N PRO A 154 7.33 7.08 -10.05
CA PRO A 154 6.70 7.43 -8.79
C PRO A 154 6.43 6.19 -7.92
N THR A 155 6.55 6.37 -6.61
CA THR A 155 6.12 5.39 -5.61
C THR A 155 4.76 5.80 -5.05
N THR A 156 3.76 4.92 -5.13
CA THR A 156 2.41 5.15 -4.60
C THR A 156 2.10 4.13 -3.52
N ALA A 157 1.62 4.60 -2.37
CA ALA A 157 1.09 3.79 -1.30
C ALA A 157 -0.45 3.77 -1.37
N PHE A 158 -1.05 2.61 -1.11
CA PHE A 158 -2.51 2.46 -1.07
C PHE A 158 -2.93 2.21 0.36
N LEU A 159 -3.39 3.27 1.05
CA LEU A 159 -3.91 3.16 2.40
C LEU A 159 -5.31 2.54 2.32
N LYS A 160 -5.46 1.34 2.89
CA LYS A 160 -6.76 0.66 3.02
C LYS A 160 -7.20 0.72 4.47
N LEU A 161 -8.38 1.29 4.69
CA LEU A 161 -8.93 1.47 6.03
C LEU A 161 -10.35 0.92 6.07
N GLN A 162 -10.62 0.11 7.09
CA GLN A 162 -11.96 -0.39 7.36
C GLN A 162 -12.65 0.52 8.37
N ALA A 163 -13.88 0.93 8.09
CA ALA A 163 -14.68 1.74 9.00
C ALA A 163 -16.04 1.08 9.23
N PRO A 164 -16.55 1.07 10.48
CA PRO A 164 -17.90 0.57 10.75
C PRO A 164 -18.96 1.46 10.09
N VAL A 165 -20.05 0.84 9.66
CA VAL A 165 -21.21 1.55 9.08
C VAL A 165 -22.27 1.74 10.15
N THR A 166 -22.67 2.99 10.39
CA THR A 166 -23.71 3.34 11.36
C THR A 166 -25.07 3.61 10.71
N ALA A 167 -25.10 3.90 9.41
CA ALA A 167 -26.31 4.17 8.64
C ALA A 167 -26.14 3.77 7.16
N PRO A 168 -27.22 3.51 6.40
CA PRO A 168 -27.14 3.13 4.98
C PRO A 168 -26.46 4.16 4.07
N VAL A 169 -26.39 5.42 4.49
CA VAL A 169 -25.70 6.51 3.81
C VAL A 169 -24.96 7.32 4.85
N GLY A 170 -23.72 7.70 4.56
CA GLY A 170 -22.92 8.50 5.47
C GLY A 170 -21.69 9.08 4.82
N GLN A 171 -20.81 9.61 5.67
CA GLN A 171 -19.50 10.09 5.26
C GLN A 171 -18.45 9.67 6.30
N VAL A 172 -17.24 9.42 5.83
CA VAL A 172 -16.09 9.19 6.68
C VAL A 172 -15.02 10.24 6.38
N GLU A 173 -14.32 10.68 7.41
CA GLU A 173 -13.19 11.59 7.30
C GLU A 173 -11.90 10.78 7.42
N MET A 174 -11.05 10.84 6.41
CA MET A 174 -9.72 10.24 6.41
C MET A 174 -8.68 11.32 6.68
N LYS A 175 -7.87 11.14 7.73
CA LYS A 175 -6.71 11.99 8.01
C LYS A 175 -5.44 11.21 7.74
N VAL A 176 -4.51 11.81 7.00
CA VAL A 176 -3.22 11.21 6.69
C VAL A 176 -2.12 12.02 7.34
N SER A 177 -1.19 11.33 7.99
CA SER A 177 -0.02 11.92 8.61
C SER A 177 1.25 11.11 8.32
N GLN A 178 2.39 11.77 8.44
CA GLN A 178 3.71 11.17 8.37
C GLN A 178 4.32 11.15 9.77
N THR A 179 4.75 9.99 10.24
CA THR A 179 5.47 9.86 11.52
C THR A 179 6.91 9.45 11.29
N THR A 180 7.82 10.29 11.77
CA THR A 180 9.28 10.07 11.75
C THR A 180 9.80 10.02 13.18
N ALA A 181 11.11 9.80 13.36
CA ALA A 181 11.75 9.97 14.66
C ALA A 181 11.62 11.40 15.24
N ALA A 182 11.47 12.41 14.38
CA ALA A 182 11.30 13.81 14.79
C ALA A 182 9.86 14.15 15.25
N GLY A 183 8.90 13.26 14.98
CA GLY A 183 7.50 13.41 15.37
C GLY A 183 6.52 13.16 14.22
N THR A 184 5.25 13.51 14.47
CA THR A 184 4.14 13.34 13.53
C THR A 184 3.77 14.66 12.86
N LYS A 185 3.75 14.65 11.52
CA LYS A 185 3.36 15.78 10.68
C LYS A 185 2.03 15.45 9.99
N PRO A 186 0.96 16.24 10.20
CA PRO A 186 -0.26 16.07 9.43
C PRO A 186 0.00 16.43 7.96
N LEU A 187 -0.54 15.63 7.04
CA LEU A 187 -0.38 15.84 5.60
C LEU A 187 -1.65 16.45 5.00
N PHE A 188 -2.75 15.71 5.02
CA PHE A 188 -4.03 16.15 4.45
C PHE A 188 -5.21 15.36 5.00
N THR A 189 -6.41 15.87 4.73
CA THR A 189 -7.69 15.26 5.08
C THR A 189 -8.54 15.08 3.83
N GLN A 190 -9.27 13.96 3.73
CA GLN A 190 -10.28 13.73 2.69
C GLN A 190 -11.59 13.24 3.29
N MET A 191 -12.69 13.66 2.68
CA MET A 191 -14.04 13.20 3.03
C MET A 191 -14.52 12.21 1.98
N VAL A 192 -15.03 11.05 2.40
CA VAL A 192 -15.58 10.03 1.51
C VAL A 192 -17.01 9.76 1.88
N LYS A 193 -17.92 9.99 0.93
CA LYS A 193 -19.32 9.63 1.09
C LYS A 193 -19.52 8.18 0.70
N TYR A 194 -20.38 7.48 1.42
CA TYR A 194 -20.74 6.10 1.12
C TYR A 194 -22.25 5.92 1.10
N ARG A 195 -22.69 4.89 0.36
CA ARG A 195 -24.06 4.36 0.33
C ARG A 195 -23.96 2.85 0.19
N LEU A 196 -24.68 2.11 1.04
CA LEU A 196 -24.84 0.66 0.97
C LEU A 196 -25.82 0.23 -0.14
#